data_AF-U3A097-F1
#
_entry.id   AF-U3A097-F1
#
_cell.length_a   1.000
_cell.length_b   1.000
_cell.length_c   1.000
_cell.angle_alpha   90.00
_cell.angle_beta   90.00
_cell.angle_gamma   90.00
#
_symmetry.space_group_name_H-M   'P 1'
#
loop_
_entity.id
_entity.type
_entity.pdbx_description
1 polymer ?
#
loop_
_entity_poly.entity_id
_entity_poly.type
_entity_poly.pdbx_seq_one_letter_code
_entity_poly.pdbx_strand_id
1 'polypeptide(L)'
;MGRPKSARFSLMTDGELLAHCRTLYEAEGPAALTFQALKAAGVYYPLYERGIRQADLIARLGIEDTYKAHKTAQPLQRNGKILQRWTWDRVVEEARQIVATQGNLPPAAWFQQNGHQSLVQAVYYLDRSWEALRDAVGDFITSTFVESRNGIRWRSHPEASLSNFLYTRGIEHRRGDRYPDTYAEETGRAYGFYDLHFLARDGWIDVEVWGENPGGHGEANYQAKRSGKEAFNARNSRFLGIEFRDCYDEARLSSILAPFIGTVIPYVFDRPTDRIIHSTHWSNSDELLEHCRALASEMPDGKFPTEEWLRKRGKWADRPGPAYNTLSVYIKTWIGGVRQLRDILGQAEASTTIWDRAAALAAWKAFWAKHGLTPSQVRGAARGGEAVDDATLREAGRLVSAIVKYADGADAANSALGIVPVTRKKWTRETILEGYERLTRAYGATPSQIVHDRRTGRAVIPDDDYRLACQLIDATKREFSGSAEVLRLIGFQTPSRKRKPRTKSATVKSGAGSNDTRS
;
A
#
# COMPACT_ATOMS: atom_id res chain seq x y z
N MET A 1 -13.96 -63.02 -62.08
CA MET A 1 -14.32 -61.60 -61.87
C MET A 1 -14.59 -61.39 -60.39
N GLY A 2 -13.64 -60.83 -59.65
CA GLY A 2 -13.79 -60.58 -58.20
C GLY A 2 -14.63 -59.32 -57.96
N ARG A 3 -15.69 -59.43 -57.16
CA ARG A 3 -16.45 -58.26 -56.69
C ARG A 3 -15.49 -57.28 -55.97
N PRO A 4 -15.66 -55.97 -56.11
CA PRO A 4 -14.84 -55.00 -55.36
C PRO A 4 -15.05 -55.21 -53.86
N LYS A 5 -13.95 -55.30 -53.09
CA LYS A 5 -13.95 -55.57 -51.63
C LYS A 5 -14.91 -54.67 -50.84
N SER A 6 -15.20 -53.45 -51.29
CA SER A 6 -16.09 -52.51 -50.59
C SER A 6 -17.57 -52.92 -50.60
N ALA A 7 -18.02 -53.68 -51.62
CA ALA A 7 -19.41 -54.12 -51.73
C ALA A 7 -19.81 -55.17 -50.66
N ARG A 8 -18.82 -55.79 -49.99
CA ARG A 8 -19.05 -56.75 -48.91
C ARG A 8 -19.31 -56.06 -47.56
N PHE A 9 -18.68 -54.90 -47.34
CA PHE A 9 -18.77 -54.17 -46.07
C PHE A 9 -19.98 -53.23 -46.04
N SER A 10 -20.48 -52.77 -47.19
CA SER A 10 -21.68 -51.94 -47.27
C SER A 10 -22.95 -52.67 -46.76
N LEU A 11 -22.98 -54.00 -46.83
CA LEU A 11 -24.08 -54.84 -46.37
C LEU A 11 -23.98 -55.26 -44.89
N MET A 12 -22.87 -54.96 -44.21
CA MET A 12 -22.68 -55.31 -42.80
C MET A 12 -23.44 -54.37 -41.87
N THR A 13 -23.92 -54.88 -40.76
CA THR A 13 -24.46 -54.09 -39.65
C THR A 13 -23.34 -53.35 -38.91
N ASP A 14 -23.70 -52.35 -38.09
CA ASP A 14 -22.75 -51.63 -37.23
C ASP A 14 -21.96 -52.59 -36.33
N GLY A 15 -22.63 -53.61 -35.77
CA GLY A 15 -22.00 -54.61 -34.92
C GLY A 15 -20.97 -55.46 -35.66
N GLU A 16 -21.27 -55.86 -36.91
CA GLU A 16 -20.35 -56.62 -37.75
C GLU A 16 -19.14 -55.80 -38.20
N LEU A 17 -19.35 -54.51 -38.51
CA LEU A 17 -18.25 -53.59 -38.85
C LEU A 17 -17.34 -53.35 -37.64
N LEU A 18 -17.90 -53.15 -36.45
CA LEU A 18 -17.14 -53.01 -35.21
C LEU A 18 -16.37 -54.29 -34.87
N ALA A 19 -17.00 -55.47 -35.00
CA ALA A 19 -16.34 -56.75 -34.78
C ALA A 19 -15.18 -56.97 -35.77
N HIS A 20 -15.37 -56.61 -37.04
CA HIS A 20 -14.31 -56.69 -38.04
C HIS A 20 -13.14 -55.74 -37.73
N CYS A 21 -13.43 -54.50 -37.31
CA CYS A 21 -12.40 -53.55 -36.88
C CYS A 21 -11.67 -54.02 -35.63
N ARG A 22 -12.37 -54.70 -34.71
CA ARG A 22 -11.75 -55.35 -33.54
C ARG A 22 -10.78 -56.46 -33.95
N THR A 23 -11.16 -57.31 -34.90
CA THR A 23 -10.25 -58.34 -35.43
C THR A 23 -9.02 -57.73 -36.11
N LEU A 24 -9.18 -56.64 -36.87
CA LEU A 24 -8.05 -55.92 -37.46
C LEU A 24 -7.10 -55.36 -36.39
N TYR A 25 -7.68 -54.79 -35.33
CA TYR A 25 -6.92 -54.29 -34.19
C TYR A 25 -6.19 -55.39 -33.40
N GLU A 26 -6.83 -56.53 -33.17
CA GLU A 26 -6.21 -57.67 -32.48
C GLU A 26 -5.03 -58.26 -33.27
N ALA A 27 -5.07 -58.20 -34.61
CA ALA A 27 -4.02 -58.72 -35.47
C ALA A 27 -2.82 -57.78 -35.64
N GLU A 28 -3.07 -56.49 -35.85
CA GLU A 28 -2.03 -55.51 -36.24
C GLU A 28 -1.87 -54.33 -35.25
N GLY A 29 -2.60 -54.39 -34.14
CA GLY A 29 -2.61 -53.34 -33.12
C GLY A 29 -3.24 -52.03 -33.61
N PRO A 30 -2.89 -50.90 -32.97
CA PRO A 30 -3.45 -49.59 -33.31
C PRO A 30 -3.21 -49.13 -34.76
N ALA A 31 -2.18 -49.66 -35.43
CA ALA A 31 -1.82 -49.28 -36.79
C ALA A 31 -2.91 -49.63 -37.82
N ALA A 32 -3.60 -50.76 -37.61
CA ALA A 32 -4.71 -51.22 -38.47
C ALA A 32 -5.90 -50.26 -38.49
N LEU A 33 -6.04 -49.43 -37.45
CA LEU A 33 -7.16 -48.50 -37.33
C LEU A 33 -6.82 -47.10 -37.84
N THR A 34 -5.63 -46.89 -38.43
CA THR A 34 -5.28 -45.62 -39.08
C THR A 34 -6.12 -45.39 -40.33
N PHE A 35 -6.27 -44.13 -40.76
CA PHE A 35 -7.04 -43.79 -41.97
C PHE A 35 -6.55 -44.57 -43.20
N GLN A 36 -5.24 -44.65 -43.38
CA GLN A 36 -4.63 -45.35 -44.52
C GLN A 36 -4.91 -46.85 -44.44
N ALA A 37 -4.77 -47.47 -43.26
CA ALA A 37 -5.04 -48.90 -43.08
C ALA A 37 -6.52 -49.23 -43.27
N LEU A 38 -7.45 -48.45 -42.68
CA LEU A 38 -8.90 -48.63 -42.87
C LEU A 38 -9.33 -48.43 -44.31
N LYS A 39 -8.71 -47.48 -45.02
CA LYS A 39 -8.95 -47.23 -46.45
C LYS A 39 -8.43 -48.39 -47.30
N ALA A 40 -7.22 -48.90 -47.00
CA ALA A 40 -6.63 -50.05 -47.69
C ALA A 40 -7.42 -51.35 -47.44
N ALA A 41 -7.96 -51.53 -46.23
CA ALA A 41 -8.85 -52.63 -45.87
C ALA A 41 -10.24 -52.51 -46.52
N GLY A 42 -10.60 -51.33 -47.05
CA GLY A 42 -11.89 -51.08 -47.70
C GLY A 42 -13.06 -50.83 -46.73
N VAL A 43 -12.77 -50.62 -45.44
CA VAL A 43 -13.76 -50.50 -44.36
C VAL A 43 -14.03 -49.04 -43.99
N TYR A 44 -13.11 -48.12 -44.35
CA TYR A 44 -13.23 -46.69 -44.03
C TYR A 44 -14.53 -46.03 -44.52
N TYR A 45 -14.85 -46.17 -45.81
CA TYR A 45 -16.04 -45.54 -46.39
C TYR A 45 -17.35 -46.11 -45.81
N PRO A 46 -17.50 -47.44 -45.65
CA PRO A 46 -18.65 -48.03 -44.95
C PRO A 46 -18.89 -47.53 -43.52
N LEU A 47 -17.82 -47.23 -42.76
CA LEU A 47 -17.91 -46.61 -41.42
C LEU A 47 -18.35 -45.15 -41.53
N TYR A 48 -17.75 -44.40 -42.44
CA TYR A 48 -18.04 -42.98 -42.66
C TYR A 48 -19.49 -42.74 -43.10
N GLU A 49 -20.01 -43.56 -44.01
CA GLU A 49 -21.41 -43.51 -44.48
C GLU A 49 -22.42 -43.75 -43.35
N ARG A 50 -22.03 -44.46 -42.29
CA ARG A 50 -22.83 -44.72 -41.08
C ARG A 50 -22.59 -43.68 -39.98
N GLY A 51 -21.84 -42.62 -40.25
CA GLY A 51 -21.51 -41.60 -39.28
C GLY A 51 -20.53 -42.05 -38.19
N ILE A 52 -19.91 -43.23 -38.31
CA ILE A 52 -18.90 -43.71 -37.36
C ILE A 52 -17.55 -43.13 -37.79
N ARG A 53 -17.16 -42.01 -37.17
CA ARG A 53 -15.84 -41.43 -37.43
C ARG A 53 -14.77 -42.26 -36.73
N GLN A 54 -13.51 -42.09 -37.15
CA GLN A 54 -12.39 -42.85 -36.56
C GLN A 54 -12.29 -42.67 -35.05
N ALA A 55 -12.52 -41.45 -34.53
CA ALA A 55 -12.55 -41.19 -33.09
C ALA A 55 -13.66 -41.99 -32.38
N ASP A 56 -14.85 -42.02 -32.97
CA ASP A 56 -16.00 -42.78 -32.43
C ASP A 56 -15.75 -44.28 -32.49
N LEU A 57 -15.09 -44.78 -33.55
CA LEU A 57 -14.67 -46.17 -33.66
C LEU A 57 -13.70 -46.55 -32.55
N ILE A 58 -12.67 -45.74 -32.31
CA ILE A 58 -11.67 -45.96 -31.24
C ILE A 58 -12.38 -46.01 -29.88
N ALA A 59 -13.30 -45.09 -29.63
CA ALA A 59 -14.07 -45.04 -28.39
C ALA A 59 -14.98 -46.26 -28.20
N ARG A 60 -15.71 -46.65 -29.26
CA ARG A 60 -16.56 -47.85 -29.25
C ARG A 60 -15.77 -49.15 -29.07
N LEU A 61 -14.47 -49.15 -29.40
CA LEU A 61 -13.59 -50.29 -29.19
C LEU A 61 -12.93 -50.30 -27.80
N GLY A 62 -12.97 -49.20 -27.05
CA GLY A 62 -12.38 -49.10 -25.70
C GLY A 62 -10.85 -49.11 -25.71
N ILE A 63 -10.23 -48.50 -26.72
CA ILE A 63 -8.78 -48.52 -26.96
C ILE A 63 -8.17 -47.11 -27.07
N GLU A 64 -8.85 -46.10 -26.53
CA GLU A 64 -8.47 -44.70 -26.61
C GLU A 64 -7.03 -44.44 -26.16
N ASP A 65 -6.65 -44.98 -25.00
CA ASP A 65 -5.31 -44.79 -24.43
C ASP A 65 -4.23 -45.46 -25.27
N THR A 66 -4.47 -46.70 -25.71
CA THR A 66 -3.53 -47.46 -26.54
C THR A 66 -3.35 -46.81 -27.91
N TYR A 67 -4.43 -46.31 -28.50
CA TYR A 67 -4.38 -45.60 -29.78
C TYR A 67 -3.73 -44.22 -29.63
N LYS A 68 -3.98 -43.50 -28.53
CA LYS A 68 -3.31 -42.22 -28.20
C LYS A 68 -1.82 -42.43 -28.02
N ALA A 69 -1.39 -43.47 -27.31
CA ALA A 69 0.01 -43.83 -27.15
C ALA A 69 0.68 -44.16 -28.50
N HIS A 70 0.04 -44.99 -29.33
CA HIS A 70 0.55 -45.32 -30.67
C HIS A 70 0.67 -44.08 -31.56
N LYS A 71 -0.37 -43.22 -31.58
CA LYS A 71 -0.31 -41.97 -32.34
C LYS A 71 0.90 -41.16 -31.87
N THR A 72 1.08 -41.02 -30.56
CA THR A 72 2.17 -40.24 -29.94
C THR A 72 3.56 -40.73 -30.31
N ALA A 73 3.73 -42.04 -30.52
CA ALA A 73 4.98 -42.66 -30.95
C ALA A 73 5.32 -42.48 -32.44
N GLN A 74 4.36 -42.12 -33.31
CA GLN A 74 4.61 -42.00 -34.75
C GLN A 74 4.88 -40.56 -35.24
N PRO A 75 5.85 -40.36 -36.15
CA PRO A 75 6.16 -39.04 -36.69
C PRO A 75 4.99 -38.45 -37.50
N LEU A 76 4.85 -37.13 -37.50
CA LEU A 76 3.71 -36.45 -38.13
C LEU A 76 4.04 -36.15 -39.60
N GLN A 77 3.37 -36.78 -40.55
CA GLN A 77 3.51 -36.43 -41.97
C GLN A 77 2.49 -35.35 -42.36
N ARG A 78 2.97 -34.21 -42.85
CA ARG A 78 2.13 -33.13 -43.42
C ARG A 78 2.77 -32.62 -44.71
N ASN A 79 2.01 -32.62 -45.80
CA ASN A 79 2.45 -32.18 -47.14
C ASN A 79 3.79 -32.80 -47.59
N GLY A 80 3.98 -34.11 -47.39
CA GLY A 80 5.19 -34.82 -47.80
C GLY A 80 6.42 -34.57 -46.92
N LYS A 81 6.32 -33.76 -45.86
CA LYS A 81 7.39 -33.55 -44.89
C LYS A 81 7.11 -34.32 -43.60
N ILE A 82 8.13 -35.02 -43.12
CA ILE A 82 8.16 -35.62 -41.78
C ILE A 82 8.43 -34.48 -40.80
N LEU A 83 7.39 -34.06 -40.08
CA LEU A 83 7.51 -33.11 -38.99
C LEU A 83 7.76 -33.90 -37.70
N GLN A 84 8.82 -33.54 -36.98
CA GLN A 84 8.97 -34.00 -35.59
C GLN A 84 7.76 -33.55 -34.80
N ARG A 85 7.18 -34.47 -34.02
CA ARG A 85 6.12 -34.13 -33.07
C ARG A 85 6.66 -33.19 -31.99
N TRP A 86 5.74 -32.42 -31.43
CA TRP A 86 6.01 -31.74 -30.18
C TRP A 86 6.02 -32.76 -29.05
N THR A 87 7.17 -32.91 -28.41
CA THR A 87 7.32 -33.54 -27.10
C THR A 87 7.46 -32.45 -26.06
N TRP A 88 7.21 -32.78 -24.79
CA TRP A 88 7.41 -31.81 -23.71
C TRP A 88 8.84 -31.29 -23.66
N ASP A 89 9.83 -32.18 -23.76
CA ASP A 89 11.25 -31.80 -23.76
C ASP A 89 11.60 -30.83 -24.89
N ARG A 90 11.03 -31.04 -26.08
CA ARG A 90 11.22 -30.12 -27.21
C ARG A 90 10.58 -28.77 -26.95
N VAL A 91 9.36 -28.74 -26.39
CA VAL A 91 8.69 -27.48 -26.00
C VAL A 91 9.56 -26.72 -25.01
N VAL A 92 10.11 -27.41 -24.00
CA VAL A 92 11.00 -26.82 -22.99
C VAL A 92 12.29 -26.29 -23.62
N GLU A 93 12.92 -27.06 -24.52
CA GLU A 93 14.16 -26.65 -25.18
C GLU A 93 13.96 -25.43 -26.08
N GLU A 94 12.92 -25.42 -26.92
CA GLU A 94 12.61 -24.24 -27.75
C GLU A 94 12.26 -23.02 -26.90
N ALA A 95 11.57 -23.22 -25.78
CA ALA A 95 11.29 -22.14 -24.83
C ALA A 95 12.56 -21.61 -24.14
N ARG A 96 13.53 -22.46 -23.78
CA ARG A 96 14.83 -22.03 -23.21
C ARG A 96 15.62 -21.13 -24.15
N GLN A 97 15.61 -21.41 -25.46
CA GLN A 97 16.27 -20.57 -26.46
C GLN A 97 15.67 -19.16 -26.50
N ILE A 98 14.34 -19.06 -26.37
CA ILE A 98 13.64 -17.79 -26.31
C ILE A 98 13.95 -17.06 -24.99
N VAL A 99 13.94 -17.77 -23.85
CA VAL A 99 14.32 -17.21 -22.55
C VAL A 99 15.75 -16.65 -22.58
N ALA A 100 16.71 -17.38 -23.17
CA ALA A 100 18.08 -16.91 -23.30
C ALA A 100 18.20 -15.61 -24.10
N THR A 101 17.28 -15.35 -25.03
CA THR A 101 17.26 -14.13 -25.86
C THR A 101 16.49 -12.99 -25.21
N GLN A 102 15.36 -13.29 -24.56
CA GLN A 102 14.44 -12.30 -24.00
C GLN A 102 14.69 -12.02 -22.50
N GLY A 103 15.56 -12.79 -21.85
CA GLY A 103 15.85 -12.73 -20.42
C GLY A 103 14.83 -13.47 -19.55
N ASN A 104 13.56 -13.53 -19.97
CA ASN A 104 12.48 -14.26 -19.31
C ASN A 104 11.59 -14.97 -20.33
N LEU A 105 10.67 -15.85 -19.88
CA LEU A 105 9.71 -16.50 -20.77
C LEU A 105 8.58 -15.51 -21.12
N PRO A 106 8.44 -15.11 -22.40
CA PRO A 106 7.39 -14.19 -22.79
C PRO A 106 5.98 -14.78 -22.56
N PRO A 107 4.93 -13.96 -22.47
CA PRO A 107 3.55 -14.45 -22.42
C PRO A 107 3.19 -15.16 -23.72
N ALA A 108 2.25 -16.11 -23.68
CA ALA A 108 1.80 -16.86 -24.87
C ALA A 108 1.38 -15.96 -26.05
N ALA A 109 0.83 -14.77 -25.77
CA ALA A 109 0.48 -13.79 -26.81
C ALA A 109 1.70 -13.32 -27.62
N TRP A 110 2.86 -13.16 -26.97
CA TRP A 110 4.11 -12.80 -27.66
C TRP A 110 4.52 -13.91 -28.63
N PHE A 111 4.44 -15.19 -28.21
CA PHE A 111 4.74 -16.32 -29.09
C PHE A 111 3.82 -16.37 -30.31
N GLN A 112 2.53 -16.07 -30.13
CA GLN A 112 1.56 -16.00 -31.23
C GLN A 112 1.92 -14.90 -32.23
N GLN A 113 2.33 -13.72 -31.75
CA GLN A 113 2.69 -12.58 -32.59
C GLN A 113 4.05 -12.75 -33.30
N ASN A 114 4.93 -13.59 -32.76
CA ASN A 114 6.29 -13.79 -33.27
C ASN A 114 6.48 -15.14 -33.98
N GLY A 115 5.41 -15.74 -34.51
CA GLY A 115 5.50 -16.95 -35.35
C GLY A 115 5.72 -18.27 -34.59
N HIS A 116 5.69 -18.26 -33.26
CA HIS A 116 5.84 -19.44 -32.40
C HIS A 116 4.49 -19.98 -31.88
N GLN A 117 3.39 -19.75 -32.60
CA GLN A 117 2.05 -20.20 -32.21
C GLN A 117 1.95 -21.72 -32.03
N SER A 118 2.72 -22.49 -32.82
CA SER A 118 2.75 -23.95 -32.74
C SER A 118 3.26 -24.47 -31.39
N LEU A 119 4.20 -23.75 -30.76
CA LEU A 119 4.69 -24.07 -29.41
C LEU A 119 3.59 -23.83 -28.37
N VAL A 120 2.86 -22.71 -28.48
CA VAL A 120 1.72 -22.41 -27.58
C VAL A 120 0.66 -23.50 -27.66
N GLN A 121 0.29 -23.91 -28.88
CA GLN A 121 -0.66 -25.00 -29.09
C GLN A 121 -0.13 -26.33 -28.54
N ALA A 122 1.17 -26.60 -28.68
CA ALA A 122 1.79 -27.82 -28.18
C ALA A 122 1.73 -27.93 -26.65
N VAL A 123 1.93 -26.85 -25.90
CA VAL A 123 1.81 -26.82 -24.43
C VAL A 123 0.44 -27.35 -24.00
N TYR A 124 -0.63 -26.76 -24.53
CA TYR A 124 -1.99 -27.15 -24.16
C TYR A 124 -2.39 -28.51 -24.73
N TYR A 125 -1.93 -28.86 -25.94
CA TYR A 125 -2.18 -30.17 -26.55
C TYR A 125 -1.57 -31.33 -25.75
N LEU A 126 -0.42 -31.09 -25.11
CA LEU A 126 0.26 -32.05 -24.24
C LEU A 126 -0.30 -32.06 -22.81
N ASP A 127 -1.46 -31.44 -22.59
CA ASP A 127 -2.12 -31.33 -21.29
C ASP A 127 -1.23 -30.68 -20.21
N ARG A 128 -0.45 -29.68 -20.65
CA ARG A 128 0.39 -28.86 -19.78
C ARG A 128 -0.11 -27.42 -19.76
N SER A 129 0.19 -26.72 -18.67
CA SER A 129 -0.09 -25.29 -18.55
C SER A 129 1.13 -24.45 -18.98
N TRP A 130 0.89 -23.18 -19.31
CA TRP A 130 1.98 -22.23 -19.53
C TRP A 130 2.90 -22.07 -18.30
N GLU A 131 2.38 -22.37 -17.11
CA GLU A 131 3.14 -22.36 -15.85
C GLU A 131 4.05 -23.57 -15.71
N ALA A 132 3.59 -24.76 -16.11
CA ALA A 132 4.45 -25.93 -16.19
C ALA A 132 5.65 -25.66 -17.13
N LEU A 133 5.44 -24.89 -18.20
CA LEU A 133 6.53 -24.49 -19.09
C LEU A 133 7.50 -23.54 -18.39
N ARG A 134 6.99 -22.50 -17.70
CA ARG A 134 7.82 -21.58 -16.89
C ARG A 134 8.66 -22.32 -15.85
N ASP A 135 8.08 -23.33 -15.20
CA ASP A 135 8.79 -24.18 -14.23
C ASP A 135 9.96 -24.91 -14.88
N ALA A 136 9.68 -25.59 -15.99
CA ALA A 136 10.66 -26.40 -16.69
C ALA A 136 11.83 -25.59 -17.29
N VAL A 137 11.59 -24.32 -17.62
CA VAL A 137 12.64 -23.40 -18.11
C VAL A 137 13.32 -22.60 -17.00
N GLY A 138 12.91 -22.74 -15.73
CA GLY A 138 13.51 -22.02 -14.61
C GLY A 138 13.23 -20.51 -14.60
N ASP A 139 12.21 -20.06 -15.33
CA ASP A 139 11.88 -18.64 -15.50
C ASP A 139 11.28 -18.01 -14.23
N PHE A 140 10.96 -18.82 -13.22
CA PHE A 140 10.40 -18.33 -11.98
C PHE A 140 11.35 -17.47 -11.14
N ILE A 141 12.66 -17.56 -11.35
CA ILE A 141 13.65 -16.73 -10.65
C ILE A 141 13.52 -15.25 -11.04
N THR A 142 13.00 -14.96 -12.24
CA THR A 142 12.91 -13.62 -12.83
C THR A 142 11.46 -13.17 -13.12
N SER A 143 10.47 -14.01 -12.81
CA SER A 143 9.07 -13.78 -13.16
C SER A 143 8.31 -12.93 -12.12
N THR A 144 7.32 -12.17 -12.58
CA THR A 144 6.44 -11.30 -11.76
C THR A 144 5.36 -12.08 -11.01
N PHE A 145 5.71 -13.17 -10.32
CA PHE A 145 4.79 -13.91 -9.46
C PHE A 145 5.02 -13.53 -8.00
N VAL A 146 3.96 -13.62 -7.22
CA VAL A 146 4.00 -13.31 -5.79
C VAL A 146 3.83 -14.61 -5.01
N GLU A 147 4.84 -14.98 -4.24
CA GLU A 147 4.78 -16.19 -3.41
C GLU A 147 4.09 -15.89 -2.07
N SER A 148 3.06 -16.66 -1.76
CA SER A 148 2.42 -16.67 -0.44
C SER A 148 3.19 -17.56 0.54
N ARG A 149 2.99 -17.37 1.85
CA ARG A 149 3.79 -18.03 2.90
C ARG A 149 3.65 -19.55 2.96
N ASN A 150 2.64 -20.12 2.31
CA ASN A 150 2.51 -21.58 2.14
C ASN A 150 3.29 -22.13 0.92
N GLY A 151 4.04 -21.28 0.22
CA GLY A 151 4.82 -21.64 -0.97
C GLY A 151 4.02 -21.63 -2.28
N ILE A 152 2.71 -21.34 -2.26
CA ILE A 152 1.94 -21.18 -3.49
C ILE A 152 2.31 -19.84 -4.12
N ARG A 153 2.65 -19.87 -5.40
CA ARG A 153 2.87 -18.68 -6.21
C ARG A 153 1.55 -18.17 -6.76
N TRP A 154 1.42 -16.87 -6.97
CA TRP A 154 0.19 -16.25 -7.48
C TRP A 154 0.51 -15.25 -8.58
N ARG A 155 -0.46 -15.01 -9.48
CA ARG A 155 -0.29 -14.09 -10.61
C ARG A 155 -0.46 -12.64 -10.19
N SER A 156 -1.01 -12.41 -8.99
CA SER A 156 -1.24 -11.09 -8.46
C SER A 156 -1.03 -11.03 -6.93
N HIS A 157 -0.68 -9.85 -6.43
CA HIS A 157 -0.56 -9.58 -4.99
C HIS A 157 -1.86 -9.83 -4.19
N PRO A 158 -3.07 -9.50 -4.69
CA PRO A 158 -4.32 -9.82 -3.99
C PRO A 158 -4.54 -11.32 -3.79
N GLU A 159 -4.26 -12.14 -4.81
CA GLU A 159 -4.35 -13.60 -4.71
C GLU A 159 -3.42 -14.13 -3.62
N ALA A 160 -2.16 -13.67 -3.59
CA ALA A 160 -1.21 -14.03 -2.54
C ALA A 160 -1.66 -13.56 -1.15
N SER A 161 -2.27 -12.37 -1.08
CA SER A 161 -2.78 -11.80 0.17
C SER A 161 -3.96 -12.61 0.73
N LEU A 162 -4.90 -13.01 -0.13
CA LEU A 162 -6.00 -13.90 0.20
C LEU A 162 -5.49 -15.29 0.62
N SER A 163 -4.51 -15.83 -0.12
CA SER A 163 -3.87 -17.10 0.22
C SER A 163 -3.19 -17.06 1.59
N ASN A 164 -2.46 -15.99 1.92
CA ASN A 164 -1.88 -15.81 3.24
C ASN A 164 -2.97 -15.77 4.32
N PHE A 165 -4.06 -15.02 4.10
CA PHE A 165 -5.19 -14.95 5.02
C PHE A 165 -5.81 -16.33 5.32
N LEU A 166 -6.02 -17.14 4.27
CA LEU A 166 -6.56 -18.49 4.38
C LEU A 166 -5.56 -19.42 5.09
N TYR A 167 -4.28 -19.32 4.72
CA TYR A 167 -3.21 -20.12 5.30
C TYR A 167 -3.07 -19.91 6.81
N THR A 168 -3.11 -18.66 7.29
CA THR A 168 -3.02 -18.40 8.73
C THR A 168 -4.18 -18.99 9.51
N ARG A 169 -5.32 -19.21 8.88
CA ARG A 169 -6.51 -19.78 9.52
C ARG A 169 -6.62 -21.29 9.32
N GLY A 170 -5.58 -21.93 8.79
CA GLY A 170 -5.57 -23.38 8.53
C GLY A 170 -6.59 -23.80 7.48
N ILE A 171 -7.02 -22.87 6.61
CA ILE A 171 -7.99 -23.17 5.56
C ILE A 171 -7.24 -23.70 4.34
N GLU A 172 -7.55 -24.93 3.96
CA GLU A 172 -7.02 -25.54 2.75
C GLU A 172 -7.47 -24.74 1.53
N HIS A 173 -6.52 -24.43 0.65
CA HIS A 173 -6.78 -23.70 -0.58
C HIS A 173 -5.73 -24.05 -1.63
N ARG A 174 -6.11 -23.86 -2.89
CA ARG A 174 -5.30 -24.17 -4.05
C ARG A 174 -5.57 -23.17 -5.17
N ARG A 175 -4.76 -23.23 -6.22
CA ARG A 175 -5.02 -22.43 -7.43
C ARG A 175 -6.34 -22.82 -8.07
N GLY A 176 -6.99 -21.85 -8.70
CA GLY A 176 -8.22 -22.10 -9.42
C GLY A 176 -8.03 -23.04 -10.61
N ASP A 177 -9.00 -23.93 -10.79
CA ASP A 177 -9.07 -24.84 -11.90
C ASP A 177 -9.68 -24.16 -13.13
N ARG A 178 -9.57 -24.82 -14.28
CA ARG A 178 -10.23 -24.38 -15.51
C ARG A 178 -11.75 -24.39 -15.30
N TYR A 179 -12.44 -23.37 -15.81
CA TYR A 179 -13.89 -23.39 -15.90
C TYR A 179 -14.37 -24.62 -16.71
N PRO A 180 -15.55 -25.18 -16.40
CA PRO A 180 -16.15 -26.25 -17.21
C PRO A 180 -16.29 -25.85 -18.68
N ASP A 181 -16.31 -26.83 -19.59
CA ASP A 181 -16.43 -26.55 -21.02
C ASP A 181 -17.71 -25.78 -21.39
N THR A 182 -18.78 -25.92 -20.59
CA THR A 182 -20.03 -25.14 -20.73
C THR A 182 -19.79 -23.63 -20.61
N TYR A 183 -18.77 -23.17 -19.88
CA TYR A 183 -18.41 -21.75 -19.83
C TYR A 183 -18.03 -21.21 -21.21
N ALA A 184 -17.29 -22.00 -21.99
CA ALA A 184 -16.89 -21.62 -23.34
C ALA A 184 -18.11 -21.50 -24.26
N GLU A 185 -19.06 -22.43 -24.13
CA GLU A 185 -20.31 -22.47 -24.88
C GLU A 185 -21.20 -21.26 -24.55
N GLU A 186 -21.36 -20.92 -23.28
CA GLU A 186 -22.24 -19.84 -22.82
C GLU A 186 -21.67 -18.44 -23.03
N THR A 187 -20.35 -18.28 -22.88
CA THR A 187 -19.71 -16.95 -22.95
C THR A 187 -19.06 -16.64 -24.30
N GLY A 188 -19.00 -17.62 -25.21
CA GLY A 188 -18.31 -17.50 -26.51
C GLY A 188 -16.78 -17.38 -26.38
N ARG A 189 -16.21 -17.72 -25.21
CA ARG A 189 -14.77 -17.67 -24.95
C ARG A 189 -14.12 -19.01 -25.14
N ALA A 190 -12.84 -19.03 -25.49
CA ALA A 190 -12.12 -20.29 -25.67
C ALA A 190 -11.93 -21.08 -24.36
N TYR A 191 -11.66 -20.40 -23.24
CA TYR A 191 -11.53 -20.98 -21.89
C TYR A 191 -11.44 -19.88 -20.82
N GLY A 192 -11.53 -20.27 -19.54
CA GLY A 192 -11.30 -19.44 -18.36
C GLY A 192 -10.74 -20.26 -17.21
N PHE A 193 -10.17 -19.60 -16.20
CA PHE A 193 -9.73 -20.20 -14.94
C PHE A 193 -10.29 -19.37 -13.79
N TYR A 194 -10.68 -20.05 -12.71
CA TYR A 194 -10.88 -19.38 -11.43
C TYR A 194 -9.52 -18.91 -10.90
N ASP A 195 -9.50 -17.93 -10.02
CA ASP A 195 -8.23 -17.43 -9.46
C ASP A 195 -7.76 -18.34 -8.32
N LEU A 196 -8.68 -18.73 -7.44
CA LEU A 196 -8.39 -19.54 -6.25
C LEU A 196 -9.57 -20.45 -5.91
N HIS A 197 -9.27 -21.57 -5.27
CA HIS A 197 -10.26 -22.43 -4.61
C HIS A 197 -9.92 -22.54 -3.12
N PHE A 198 -10.91 -22.45 -2.24
CA PHE A 198 -10.72 -22.77 -0.81
C PHE A 198 -11.77 -23.74 -0.29
N LEU A 199 -11.40 -24.55 0.69
CA LEU A 199 -12.28 -25.52 1.31
C LEU A 199 -13.11 -24.84 2.41
N ALA A 200 -14.40 -24.65 2.13
CA ALA A 200 -15.40 -24.29 3.14
C ALA A 200 -15.91 -25.53 3.87
N ARG A 201 -16.79 -25.32 4.86
CA ARG A 201 -17.42 -26.41 5.64
C ARG A 201 -18.19 -27.41 4.77
N ASP A 202 -18.77 -26.93 3.66
CA ASP A 202 -19.72 -27.68 2.85
C ASP A 202 -19.16 -28.04 1.47
N GLY A 203 -17.85 -27.83 1.25
CA GLY A 203 -17.15 -28.12 0.00
C GLY A 203 -16.25 -26.97 -0.47
N TRP A 204 -15.70 -27.15 -1.67
CA TRP A 204 -14.84 -26.15 -2.32
C TRP A 204 -15.62 -24.93 -2.80
N ILE A 205 -15.07 -23.74 -2.57
CA ILE A 205 -15.58 -22.46 -3.05
C ILE A 205 -14.68 -21.97 -4.18
N ASP A 206 -15.31 -21.65 -5.31
CA ASP A 206 -14.69 -21.08 -6.50
C ASP A 206 -14.57 -19.57 -6.35
N VAL A 207 -13.36 -19.03 -6.42
CA VAL A 207 -13.09 -17.60 -6.17
C VAL A 207 -12.59 -16.88 -7.42
N GLU A 208 -13.12 -15.68 -7.62
CA GLU A 208 -12.58 -14.67 -8.55
C GLU A 208 -12.21 -13.41 -7.79
N VAL A 209 -11.04 -12.86 -8.08
CA VAL A 209 -10.59 -11.57 -7.56
C VAL A 209 -10.82 -10.50 -8.61
N TRP A 210 -11.78 -9.64 -8.36
CA TRP A 210 -12.12 -8.55 -9.26
C TRP A 210 -11.15 -7.38 -9.08
N GLY A 211 -10.37 -7.10 -10.13
CA GLY A 211 -9.68 -5.83 -10.28
C GLY A 211 -10.64 -4.65 -10.14
N GLU A 212 -10.16 -3.58 -9.51
CA GLU A 212 -10.92 -2.34 -9.43
C GLU A 212 -11.00 -1.66 -10.79
N ASN A 213 -12.10 -0.95 -11.00
CA ASN A 213 -12.45 -0.29 -12.24
C ASN A 213 -11.23 0.43 -12.85
N PRO A 214 -10.61 -0.11 -13.92
CA PRO A 214 -9.39 0.44 -14.47
C PRO A 214 -9.82 1.66 -15.28
N GLY A 215 -9.83 2.85 -14.67
CA GLY A 215 -10.25 4.10 -15.32
C GLY A 215 -9.33 4.48 -16.49
N GLY A 216 -9.48 3.79 -17.63
CA GLY A 216 -8.58 3.85 -18.77
C GLY A 216 -8.92 2.83 -19.89
N HIS A 217 -8.01 2.69 -20.85
CA HIS A 217 -8.17 1.79 -22.01
C HIS A 217 -8.30 0.32 -21.56
N GLY A 218 -9.47 -0.28 -21.76
CA GLY A 218 -9.74 -1.69 -21.45
C GLY A 218 -10.88 -1.94 -20.46
N GLU A 219 -11.45 -0.89 -19.85
CA GLU A 219 -12.57 -0.98 -18.90
C GLU A 219 -13.77 -1.74 -19.46
N ALA A 220 -14.24 -1.38 -20.66
CA ALA A 220 -15.38 -2.05 -21.29
C ALA A 220 -15.13 -3.55 -21.53
N ASN A 221 -13.92 -3.93 -21.92
CA ASN A 221 -13.56 -5.33 -22.10
C ASN A 221 -13.50 -6.05 -20.75
N TYR A 222 -12.88 -5.44 -19.74
CA TYR A 222 -12.82 -5.96 -18.37
C TYR A 222 -14.22 -6.18 -17.78
N GLN A 223 -15.10 -5.18 -17.86
CA GLN A 223 -16.47 -5.27 -17.39
C GLN A 223 -17.24 -6.37 -18.13
N ALA A 224 -17.11 -6.47 -19.45
CA ALA A 224 -17.70 -7.58 -20.20
C ALA A 224 -17.17 -8.95 -19.75
N LYS A 225 -15.88 -9.05 -19.35
CA LYS A 225 -15.32 -10.28 -18.77
C LYS A 225 -15.92 -10.61 -17.43
N ARG A 226 -15.99 -9.64 -16.52
CA ARG A 226 -16.56 -9.79 -15.20
C ARG A 226 -18.03 -10.20 -15.29
N SER A 227 -18.85 -9.46 -16.02
CA SER A 227 -20.27 -9.76 -16.18
C SER A 227 -20.51 -11.14 -16.79
N GLY A 228 -19.68 -11.58 -17.75
CA GLY A 228 -19.80 -12.93 -18.31
C GLY A 228 -19.49 -14.04 -17.29
N LYS A 229 -18.47 -13.85 -16.44
CA LYS A 229 -18.14 -14.78 -15.35
C LYS A 229 -19.21 -14.78 -14.25
N GLU A 230 -19.72 -13.61 -13.87
CA GLU A 230 -20.80 -13.48 -12.88
C GLU A 230 -22.10 -14.11 -13.38
N ALA A 231 -22.47 -13.89 -14.64
CA ALA A 231 -23.65 -14.48 -15.25
C ALA A 231 -23.57 -16.02 -15.29
N PHE A 232 -22.43 -16.58 -15.70
CA PHE A 232 -22.21 -18.03 -15.70
C PHE A 232 -22.34 -18.62 -14.29
N ASN A 233 -21.77 -17.94 -13.29
CA ASN A 233 -21.81 -18.40 -11.91
C ASN A 233 -23.08 -17.96 -11.13
N ALA A 234 -24.08 -17.33 -11.78
CA ALA A 234 -25.25 -16.77 -11.09
C ALA A 234 -26.07 -17.80 -10.30
N ARG A 235 -25.97 -19.09 -10.68
CA ARG A 235 -26.63 -20.22 -9.99
C ARG A 235 -25.66 -21.07 -9.16
N ASN A 236 -24.37 -20.75 -9.18
CA ASN A 236 -23.36 -21.46 -8.40
C ASN A 236 -23.31 -20.86 -6.99
N SER A 237 -23.94 -21.53 -6.01
CA SER A 237 -23.91 -21.12 -4.61
C SER A 237 -22.51 -21.22 -3.96
N ARG A 238 -21.56 -21.86 -4.66
CA ARG A 238 -20.16 -21.99 -4.24
C ARG A 238 -19.23 -21.03 -4.96
N PHE A 239 -19.77 -20.03 -5.67
CA PHE A 239 -18.97 -18.98 -6.29
C PHE A 239 -18.87 -17.75 -5.39
N LEU A 240 -17.67 -17.16 -5.30
CA LEU A 240 -17.43 -15.92 -4.56
C LEU A 240 -16.55 -14.96 -5.37
N GLY A 241 -17.10 -13.78 -5.67
CA GLY A 241 -16.32 -12.66 -6.17
C GLY A 241 -15.81 -11.79 -5.03
N ILE A 242 -14.51 -11.51 -4.99
CA ILE A 242 -13.87 -10.65 -3.99
C ILE A 242 -13.24 -9.45 -4.69
N GLU A 243 -13.50 -8.24 -4.20
CA GLU A 243 -12.85 -7.05 -4.77
C GLU A 243 -11.37 -6.99 -4.40
N PHE A 244 -10.54 -6.53 -5.34
CA PHE A 244 -9.08 -6.45 -5.22
C PHE A 244 -8.62 -5.78 -3.93
N ARG A 245 -9.27 -4.68 -3.50
CA ARG A 245 -8.91 -3.97 -2.27
C ARG A 245 -9.22 -4.75 -1.02
N ASP A 246 -10.29 -5.53 -1.05
CA ASP A 246 -10.73 -6.28 0.12
C ASP A 246 -9.70 -7.38 0.45
N CYS A 247 -9.00 -7.93 -0.54
CA CYS A 247 -7.91 -8.89 -0.33
C CYS A 247 -6.75 -8.39 0.56
N TYR A 248 -6.61 -7.07 0.70
CA TYR A 248 -5.57 -6.47 1.54
C TYR A 248 -6.08 -6.12 2.94
N ASP A 249 -7.39 -6.15 3.18
CA ASP A 249 -7.99 -5.75 4.44
C ASP A 249 -8.45 -6.99 5.22
N GLU A 250 -7.75 -7.26 6.32
CA GLU A 250 -7.99 -8.45 7.13
C GLU A 250 -9.39 -8.45 7.78
N ALA A 251 -9.93 -7.29 8.15
CA ALA A 251 -11.26 -7.19 8.72
C ALA A 251 -12.33 -7.44 7.66
N ARG A 252 -12.14 -6.90 6.45
CA ARG A 252 -13.05 -7.16 5.33
C ARG A 252 -13.02 -8.60 4.87
N LEU A 253 -11.86 -9.21 4.68
CA LEU A 253 -11.78 -10.64 4.35
C LEU A 253 -12.44 -11.50 5.42
N SER A 254 -12.22 -11.18 6.70
CA SER A 254 -12.89 -11.89 7.79
C SER A 254 -14.41 -11.78 7.68
N SER A 255 -14.94 -10.60 7.33
CA SER A 255 -16.39 -10.41 7.13
C SER A 255 -16.93 -11.13 5.89
N ILE A 256 -16.21 -11.09 4.76
CA ILE A 256 -16.62 -11.69 3.49
C ILE A 256 -16.62 -13.22 3.57
N LEU A 257 -15.60 -13.79 4.23
CA LEU A 257 -15.40 -15.23 4.31
C LEU A 257 -16.13 -15.88 5.50
N ALA A 258 -16.54 -15.10 6.51
CA ALA A 258 -17.25 -15.59 7.68
C ALA A 258 -18.44 -16.54 7.38
N PRO A 259 -19.27 -16.32 6.34
CA PRO A 259 -20.34 -17.26 5.99
C PRO A 259 -19.84 -18.66 5.59
N PHE A 260 -18.64 -18.78 5.05
CA PHE A 260 -18.10 -20.03 4.50
C PHE A 260 -17.19 -20.77 5.47
N ILE A 261 -16.34 -20.04 6.21
CA ILE A 261 -15.33 -20.62 7.11
C ILE A 261 -15.57 -20.29 8.59
N GLY A 262 -16.50 -19.38 8.90
CA GLY A 262 -16.71 -18.84 10.25
C GLY A 262 -15.63 -17.84 10.67
N THR A 263 -15.61 -17.51 11.96
CA THR A 263 -14.56 -16.65 12.55
C THR A 263 -13.45 -17.53 13.09
N VAL A 264 -12.32 -17.56 12.39
CA VAL A 264 -11.12 -18.33 12.77
C VAL A 264 -10.01 -17.36 13.18
N ILE A 265 -9.41 -17.62 14.34
CA ILE A 265 -8.26 -16.85 14.83
C ILE A 265 -7.03 -17.24 14.00
N PRO A 266 -6.28 -16.28 13.43
CA PRO A 266 -5.09 -16.59 12.66
C PRO A 266 -3.97 -17.14 13.55
N TYR A 267 -3.27 -18.16 13.05
CA TYR A 267 -2.02 -18.66 13.58
C TYR A 267 -0.92 -17.62 13.39
N VAL A 268 -0.11 -17.45 14.42
CA VAL A 268 1.06 -16.59 14.41
C VAL A 268 2.28 -17.48 14.21
N PHE A 269 2.90 -17.41 13.04
CA PHE A 269 4.10 -18.19 12.70
C PHE A 269 5.37 -17.59 13.33
N ASP A 270 6.50 -18.28 13.14
CA ASP A 270 7.74 -18.04 13.87
C ASP A 270 8.50 -16.78 13.43
N ARG A 271 8.20 -16.18 12.26
CA ARG A 271 8.96 -15.00 11.85
C ARG A 271 8.59 -13.81 12.75
N PRO A 272 9.57 -13.02 13.24
CA PRO A 272 9.31 -11.89 14.12
C PRO A 272 8.30 -10.87 13.57
N THR A 273 8.26 -10.70 12.25
CA THR A 273 7.35 -9.78 11.55
C THR A 273 5.91 -10.26 11.50
N ASP A 274 5.65 -11.57 11.64
CA ASP A 274 4.32 -12.15 11.49
C ASP A 274 3.38 -11.74 12.64
N ARG A 275 3.95 -11.31 13.78
CA ARG A 275 3.24 -10.71 14.92
C ARG A 275 2.88 -9.24 14.73
N ILE A 276 3.55 -8.58 13.80
CA ILE A 276 3.57 -7.13 13.64
C ILE A 276 2.79 -6.71 12.38
N ILE A 277 2.87 -7.53 11.34
CA ILE A 277 2.28 -7.27 10.03
C ILE A 277 1.10 -8.21 9.81
N HIS A 278 -0.03 -7.65 9.37
CA HIS A 278 -1.22 -8.40 8.97
C HIS A 278 -0.90 -9.45 7.90
N SER A 279 -1.54 -10.61 7.99
CA SER A 279 -1.22 -11.73 7.08
C SER A 279 -1.48 -11.41 5.62
N THR A 280 -2.47 -10.55 5.35
CA THR A 280 -2.78 -10.02 4.01
C THR A 280 -1.66 -9.18 3.40
N HIS A 281 -0.58 -8.90 4.13
CA HIS A 281 0.54 -8.10 3.65
C HIS A 281 1.87 -8.85 3.62
N TRP A 282 1.97 -10.07 4.13
CA TRP A 282 3.25 -10.78 4.32
C TRP A 282 4.10 -10.86 3.05
N SER A 283 3.54 -11.33 1.94
CA SER A 283 4.28 -11.45 0.68
C SER A 283 4.82 -10.10 0.19
N ASN A 284 4.08 -9.02 0.40
CA ASN A 284 4.47 -7.69 -0.09
C ASN A 284 5.45 -7.02 0.87
N SER A 285 5.33 -7.31 2.15
CA SER A 285 6.17 -6.71 3.20
C SER A 285 7.55 -7.36 3.28
N ASP A 286 7.70 -8.65 2.96
CA ASP A 286 9.00 -9.30 2.93
C ASP A 286 9.95 -8.64 1.91
N GLU A 287 9.51 -8.49 0.66
CA GLU A 287 10.27 -7.79 -0.40
C GLU A 287 10.55 -6.33 -0.04
N LEU A 288 9.51 -5.64 0.47
CA LEU A 288 9.63 -4.26 0.91
C LEU A 288 10.66 -4.08 2.03
N LEU A 289 10.72 -5.01 2.98
CA LEU A 289 11.65 -4.97 4.10
C LEU A 289 13.10 -5.13 3.64
N GLU A 290 13.36 -6.00 2.67
CA GLU A 290 14.69 -6.14 2.06
C GLU A 290 15.13 -4.84 1.38
N HIS A 291 14.24 -4.25 0.56
CA HIS A 291 14.52 -2.96 -0.06
C HIS A 291 14.76 -1.86 0.98
N CYS A 292 13.99 -1.85 2.08
CA CYS A 292 14.18 -0.90 3.16
C CYS A 292 15.52 -1.08 3.90
N ARG A 293 15.98 -2.32 4.10
CA ARG A 293 17.30 -2.61 4.68
C ARG A 293 18.43 -2.08 3.80
N ALA A 294 18.34 -2.32 2.50
CA ALA A 294 19.32 -1.80 1.53
C ALA A 294 19.37 -0.27 1.56
N LEU A 295 18.20 0.39 1.51
CA LEU A 295 18.15 1.85 1.59
C LEU A 295 18.71 2.39 2.92
N ALA A 296 18.44 1.73 4.05
CA ALA A 296 19.00 2.12 5.35
C ALA A 296 20.53 2.00 5.36
N SER A 297 21.10 0.96 4.76
CA SER A 297 22.56 0.79 4.68
C SER A 297 23.28 1.84 3.83
N GLU A 298 22.57 2.47 2.89
CA GLU A 298 23.10 3.57 2.07
C GLU A 298 23.07 4.91 2.81
N MET A 299 22.36 5.00 3.94
CA MET A 299 22.28 6.24 4.70
C MET A 299 23.55 6.46 5.54
N PRO A 300 24.02 7.71 5.69
CA PRO A 300 25.25 8.01 6.44
C PRO A 300 25.26 7.53 7.89
N ASP A 301 24.10 7.45 8.54
CA ASP A 301 23.93 6.98 9.91
C ASP A 301 23.41 5.52 9.99
N GLY A 302 23.31 4.83 8.84
CA GLY A 302 22.79 3.48 8.72
C GLY A 302 21.29 3.35 9.06
N LYS A 303 20.58 4.47 9.27
CA LYS A 303 19.20 4.48 9.75
C LYS A 303 18.22 4.74 8.62
N PHE A 304 17.11 4.02 8.63
CA PHE A 304 16.07 4.23 7.63
C PHE A 304 15.53 5.67 7.72
N PRO A 305 15.43 6.41 6.60
CA PRO A 305 15.11 7.83 6.63
C PRO A 305 13.64 8.12 7.00
N THR A 306 13.35 9.36 7.42
CA THR A 306 11.98 9.79 7.72
C THR A 306 11.10 9.90 6.47
N GLU A 307 9.78 9.91 6.62
CA GLU A 307 8.85 10.15 5.50
C GLU A 307 9.15 11.45 4.74
N GLU A 308 9.44 12.54 5.44
CA GLU A 308 9.76 13.82 4.80
C GLU A 308 10.99 13.72 3.89
N TRP A 309 11.97 12.91 4.28
CA TRP A 309 13.15 12.63 3.46
C TRP A 309 12.77 11.79 2.24
N LEU A 310 11.99 10.71 2.42
CA LEU A 310 11.53 9.88 1.29
C LEU A 310 10.79 10.73 0.25
N ARG A 311 9.95 11.65 0.70
CA ARG A 311 9.07 12.47 -0.15
C ARG A 311 9.65 13.83 -0.57
N LYS A 312 10.90 14.13 -0.21
CA LYS A 312 11.58 15.42 -0.46
C LYS A 312 10.73 16.62 0.02
N ARG A 313 10.42 16.67 1.31
CA ARG A 313 9.57 17.70 1.94
C ARG A 313 10.32 18.50 3.00
N GLY A 314 9.83 19.71 3.25
CA GLY A 314 10.36 20.61 4.30
C GLY A 314 11.85 20.89 4.08
N LYS A 315 12.66 20.63 5.11
CA LYS A 315 14.12 20.80 5.03
C LYS A 315 14.82 19.87 4.04
N TRP A 316 14.11 18.87 3.49
CA TRP A 316 14.64 17.90 2.52
C TRP A 316 14.17 18.14 1.09
N ALA A 317 13.52 19.27 0.80
CA ALA A 317 13.01 19.59 -0.53
C ALA A 317 14.10 19.50 -1.62
N ASP A 318 15.28 20.04 -1.32
CA ASP A 318 16.38 20.18 -2.28
C ASP A 318 17.44 19.07 -2.19
N ARG A 319 17.19 17.98 -1.45
CA ARG A 319 18.18 16.88 -1.34
C ARG A 319 18.47 16.26 -2.73
N PRO A 320 19.67 15.75 -3.00
CA PRO A 320 19.94 15.04 -4.25
C PRO A 320 19.18 13.70 -4.35
N GLY A 321 19.03 13.20 -5.58
CA GLY A 321 18.42 11.90 -5.88
C GLY A 321 16.89 11.87 -5.98
N PRO A 322 16.31 10.67 -6.20
CA PRO A 322 14.89 10.50 -6.48
C PRO A 322 14.01 10.67 -5.23
N ALA A 323 12.73 10.98 -5.47
CA ALA A 323 11.69 10.92 -4.45
C ALA A 323 11.12 9.49 -4.38
N TYR A 324 11.04 8.95 -3.18
CA TYR A 324 10.58 7.60 -2.89
C TYR A 324 9.09 7.61 -2.46
N ASN A 325 8.23 8.24 -3.27
CA ASN A 325 6.81 8.40 -2.93
C ASN A 325 6.08 7.06 -2.83
N THR A 326 6.28 6.18 -3.82
CA THR A 326 5.67 4.85 -3.84
C THR A 326 6.11 4.01 -2.66
N LEU A 327 7.41 4.00 -2.36
CA LEU A 327 7.97 3.33 -1.19
C LEU A 327 7.32 3.83 0.11
N SER A 328 7.17 5.16 0.24
CA SER A 328 6.49 5.74 1.41
C SER A 328 5.03 5.33 1.53
N VAL A 329 4.32 5.10 0.42
CA VAL A 329 2.95 4.61 0.43
C VAL A 329 2.93 3.16 0.90
N TYR A 330 3.75 2.29 0.31
CA TYR A 330 3.80 0.87 0.68
C TYR A 330 4.22 0.63 2.13
N ILE A 331 5.18 1.40 2.66
CA ILE A 331 5.54 1.33 4.09
C ILE A 331 4.34 1.65 4.98
N LYS A 332 3.51 2.64 4.60
CA LYS A 332 2.30 2.96 5.37
C LYS A 332 1.24 1.88 5.23
N THR A 333 1.01 1.41 4.01
CA THR A 333 -0.06 0.44 3.71
C THR A 333 0.24 -0.93 4.30
N TRP A 334 1.46 -1.45 4.13
CA TRP A 334 1.78 -2.84 4.46
C TRP A 334 2.52 -3.01 5.79
N ILE A 335 3.27 -2.01 6.24
CA ILE A 335 4.08 -2.10 7.47
C ILE A 335 3.47 -1.28 8.62
N GLY A 336 2.60 -0.30 8.33
CA GLY A 336 2.05 0.62 9.35
C GLY A 336 2.88 1.90 9.56
N GLY A 337 3.86 2.17 8.69
CA GLY A 337 4.61 3.42 8.66
C GLY A 337 6.08 3.31 9.10
N VAL A 338 6.83 4.41 8.94
CA VAL A 338 8.29 4.45 9.15
C VAL A 338 8.71 4.07 10.58
N ARG A 339 7.88 4.38 11.58
CA ARG A 339 8.17 4.03 12.98
C ARG A 339 8.15 2.51 13.20
N GLN A 340 7.10 1.85 12.73
CA GLN A 340 6.95 0.39 12.83
C GLN A 340 8.00 -0.33 11.98
N LEU A 341 8.30 0.21 10.79
CA LEU A 341 9.43 -0.24 9.99
C LEU A 341 10.75 -0.18 10.79
N ARG A 342 11.06 0.96 11.41
CA ARG A 342 12.28 1.10 12.21
C ARG A 342 12.32 0.13 13.38
N ASP A 343 11.20 -0.15 14.03
CA ASP A 343 11.12 -1.18 15.08
C ASP A 343 11.49 -2.57 14.54
N ILE A 344 10.91 -2.97 13.41
CA ILE A 344 11.24 -4.23 12.71
C ILE A 344 12.72 -4.30 12.30
N LEU A 345 13.31 -3.16 11.93
CA LEU A 345 14.73 -3.07 11.56
C LEU A 345 15.68 -3.00 12.77
N GLY A 346 15.18 -2.99 14.00
CA GLY A 346 16.01 -2.83 15.20
C GLY A 346 16.57 -1.40 15.38
N GLN A 347 15.86 -0.41 14.86
CA GLN A 347 16.20 1.02 14.83
C GLN A 347 15.13 1.88 15.54
N ALA A 348 14.39 1.29 16.49
CA ALA A 348 13.28 1.96 17.17
C ALA A 348 13.70 3.30 17.80
N GLU A 349 14.93 3.36 18.32
CA GLU A 349 15.55 4.53 18.94
C GLU A 349 15.79 5.69 17.96
N ALA A 350 15.81 5.43 16.65
CA ALA A 350 15.89 6.47 15.62
C ALA A 350 14.57 7.22 15.42
N SER A 351 13.46 6.72 15.98
CA SER A 351 12.14 7.34 15.89
C SER A 351 11.94 8.43 16.95
N THR A 352 11.14 9.44 16.60
CA THR A 352 10.73 10.48 17.57
C THR A 352 9.89 9.89 18.69
N THR A 353 9.86 10.49 19.89
CA THR A 353 9.02 10.03 21.01
C THR A 353 7.54 9.91 20.62
N ILE A 354 6.84 8.84 21.04
CA ILE A 354 5.36 8.79 20.99
C ILE A 354 4.86 9.63 22.14
N TRP A 355 4.08 10.66 21.83
CA TRP A 355 3.45 11.48 22.83
C TRP A 355 2.02 11.04 23.04
N ASP A 356 1.71 10.70 24.28
CA ASP A 356 0.37 10.68 24.83
C ASP A 356 0.32 11.61 26.05
N ARG A 357 -0.85 11.74 26.69
CA ARG A 357 -1.00 12.60 27.87
C ARG A 357 -0.06 12.20 29.00
N ALA A 358 0.09 10.90 29.29
CA ALA A 358 0.89 10.41 30.40
C ALA A 358 2.39 10.65 30.15
N ALA A 359 2.88 10.31 28.95
CA ALA A 359 4.26 10.52 28.53
C ALA A 359 4.61 12.02 28.48
N ALA A 360 3.70 12.86 27.97
CA ALA A 360 3.91 14.31 27.95
C ALA A 360 4.02 14.89 29.36
N LEU A 361 3.12 14.52 30.27
CA LEU A 361 3.16 14.95 31.67
C LEU A 361 4.40 14.43 32.41
N ALA A 362 4.79 13.17 32.18
CA ALA A 362 5.98 12.59 32.79
C ALA A 362 7.26 13.30 32.33
N ALA A 363 7.40 13.57 31.02
CA ALA A 363 8.54 14.30 30.48
C ALA A 363 8.56 15.77 30.96
N TRP A 364 7.39 16.41 31.07
CA TRP A 364 7.27 17.76 31.64
C TRP A 364 7.73 17.81 33.09
N LYS A 365 7.31 16.83 33.92
CA LYS A 365 7.74 16.68 35.31
C LYS A 365 9.24 16.42 35.43
N ALA A 366 9.79 15.53 34.58
CA ALA A 366 11.21 15.23 34.56
C ALA A 366 12.05 16.46 34.20
N PHE A 367 11.60 17.25 33.21
CA PHE A 367 12.24 18.50 32.83
C PHE A 367 12.23 19.50 33.99
N TRP A 368 11.07 19.66 34.66
CA TRP A 368 10.96 20.50 35.86
C TRP A 368 11.91 20.06 36.97
N ALA A 369 11.95 18.76 37.28
CA ALA A 369 12.84 18.22 38.31
C ALA A 369 14.32 18.45 38.00
N LYS A 370 14.71 18.38 36.71
CA LYS A 370 16.08 18.57 36.25
C LYS A 370 16.52 20.04 36.26
N HIS A 371 15.64 20.96 35.85
CA HIS A 371 16.00 22.35 35.58
C HIS A 371 15.46 23.35 36.62
N GLY A 372 14.56 22.93 37.52
CA GLY A 372 13.87 23.81 38.47
C GLY A 372 12.95 24.85 37.81
N LEU A 373 12.78 24.76 36.49
CA LEU A 373 12.01 25.66 35.64
C LEU A 373 11.18 24.84 34.65
N THR A 374 9.97 25.31 34.35
CA THR A 374 9.14 24.67 33.33
C THR A 374 9.73 24.92 31.94
N PRO A 375 9.48 24.05 30.96
CA PRO A 375 9.86 24.30 29.56
C PRO A 375 9.45 25.70 29.05
N SER A 376 8.26 26.17 29.44
CA SER A 376 7.78 27.51 29.10
C SER A 376 8.63 28.63 29.72
N GLN A 377 9.05 28.47 30.99
CA GLN A 377 9.90 29.44 31.67
C GLN A 377 11.31 29.50 31.09
N VAL A 378 11.91 28.35 30.76
CA VAL A 378 13.23 28.29 30.12
C VAL A 378 13.21 29.02 28.76
N ARG A 379 12.17 28.80 27.95
CA ARG A 379 12.01 29.53 26.68
C ARG A 379 11.77 31.04 26.90
N GLY A 380 11.04 31.40 27.95
CA GLY A 380 10.83 32.80 28.34
C GLY A 380 12.12 33.49 28.80
N ALA A 381 12.94 32.80 29.58
CA ALA A 381 14.24 33.25 30.07
C ALA A 381 15.22 33.51 28.93
N ALA A 382 15.37 32.57 27.99
CA ALA A 382 16.24 32.75 26.83
C ALA A 382 15.79 33.91 25.92
N ARG A 383 14.48 34.10 25.72
CA ARG A 383 13.95 35.30 25.04
C ARG A 383 14.24 36.60 25.79
N GLY A 384 14.37 36.52 27.11
CA GLY A 384 14.76 37.62 27.98
C GLY A 384 16.27 37.86 28.05
N GLY A 385 17.07 37.13 27.28
CA GLY A 385 18.54 37.29 27.22
C GLY A 385 19.33 36.43 28.20
N GLU A 386 18.68 35.51 28.93
CA GLU A 386 19.41 34.54 29.77
C GLU A 386 20.11 33.50 28.90
N ALA A 387 21.36 33.17 29.24
CA ALA A 387 22.13 32.16 28.53
C ALA A 387 21.59 30.76 28.86
N VAL A 388 20.96 30.13 27.89
CA VAL A 388 20.49 28.73 27.94
C VAL A 388 21.09 28.00 26.76
N ASP A 389 21.59 26.79 26.98
CA ASP A 389 22.16 26.00 25.89
C ASP A 389 21.10 25.57 24.85
N ASP A 390 21.56 25.42 23.62
CA ASP A 390 20.72 25.07 22.46
C ASP A 390 19.97 23.75 22.63
N ALA A 391 20.57 22.76 23.30
CA ALA A 391 19.96 21.44 23.47
C ALA A 391 18.75 21.53 24.41
N THR A 392 18.91 22.22 25.55
CA THR A 392 17.85 22.50 26.51
C THR A 392 16.73 23.32 25.88
N LEU A 393 17.05 24.32 25.04
CA LEU A 393 16.04 25.11 24.33
C LEU A 393 15.22 24.28 23.34
N ARG A 394 15.86 23.38 22.59
CA ARG A 394 15.17 22.45 21.67
C ARG A 394 14.31 21.46 22.43
N GLU A 395 14.79 20.91 23.54
CA GLU A 395 14.01 20.05 24.43
C GLU A 395 12.77 20.78 24.97
N ALA A 396 12.95 21.98 25.52
CA ALA A 396 11.85 22.79 26.01
C ALA A 396 10.83 23.13 24.92
N GLY A 397 11.30 23.47 23.71
CA GLY A 397 10.44 23.69 22.55
C GLY A 397 9.55 22.49 22.21
N ARG A 398 10.16 21.29 22.15
CA ARG A 398 9.44 20.03 21.89
C ARG A 398 8.39 19.73 22.96
N LEU A 399 8.74 19.89 24.25
CA LEU A 399 7.84 19.63 25.36
C LEU A 399 6.65 20.61 25.41
N VAL A 400 6.88 21.89 25.09
CA VAL A 400 5.79 22.87 24.98
C VAL A 400 4.80 22.46 23.89
N SER A 401 5.29 22.09 22.70
CA SER A 401 4.42 21.61 21.63
C SER A 401 3.69 20.32 22.01
N ALA A 402 4.34 19.40 22.72
CA ALA A 402 3.73 18.15 23.17
C ALA A 402 2.61 18.39 24.20
N ILE A 403 2.85 19.17 25.25
CA ILE A 403 1.84 19.44 26.29
C ILE A 403 0.64 20.22 25.73
N VAL A 404 0.85 21.16 24.81
CA VAL A 404 -0.27 21.85 24.12
C VAL A 404 -1.16 20.88 23.36
N LYS A 405 -0.56 19.88 22.71
CA LYS A 405 -1.30 18.92 21.88
C LYS A 405 -1.95 17.78 22.68
N TYR A 406 -1.30 17.32 23.74
CA TYR A 406 -1.66 16.06 24.41
C TYR A 406 -2.08 16.21 25.88
N ALA A 407 -1.93 17.40 26.48
CA ALA A 407 -2.19 17.62 27.91
C ALA A 407 -2.78 19.01 28.21
N ASP A 408 -3.58 19.54 27.27
CA ASP A 408 -4.39 20.75 27.44
C ASP A 408 -3.61 22.04 27.78
N GLY A 409 -2.31 22.06 27.46
CA GLY A 409 -1.44 23.21 27.67
C GLY A 409 -0.75 23.26 29.03
N ALA A 410 0.16 24.24 29.15
CA ALA A 410 1.12 24.30 30.26
C ALA A 410 0.46 24.48 31.64
N ASP A 411 -0.61 25.26 31.73
CA ASP A 411 -1.29 25.54 33.01
C ASP A 411 -2.01 24.28 33.54
N ALA A 412 -2.72 23.57 32.66
CA ALA A 412 -3.36 22.30 32.98
C ALA A 412 -2.32 21.24 33.39
N ALA A 413 -1.22 21.15 32.67
CA ALA A 413 -0.12 20.24 32.99
C ALA A 413 0.53 20.56 34.35
N ASN A 414 0.82 21.84 34.63
CA ASN A 414 1.39 22.26 35.91
C ASN A 414 0.44 21.95 37.08
N SER A 415 -0.86 22.24 36.91
CA SER A 415 -1.90 21.93 37.89
C SER A 415 -1.98 20.42 38.16
N ALA A 416 -2.04 19.59 37.10
CA ALA A 416 -2.11 18.14 37.21
C ALA A 416 -0.86 17.52 37.88
N LEU A 417 0.30 18.18 37.77
CA LEU A 417 1.58 17.70 38.32
C LEU A 417 1.93 18.31 39.68
N GLY A 418 1.10 19.22 40.22
CA GLY A 418 1.41 19.97 41.43
C GLY A 418 2.65 20.86 41.30
N ILE A 419 2.99 21.25 40.07
CA ILE A 419 4.13 22.13 39.80
C ILE A 419 3.69 23.57 40.04
N VAL A 420 4.38 24.27 40.94
CA VAL A 420 4.23 25.71 41.15
C VAL A 420 5.37 26.41 40.42
N PRO A 421 5.13 27.01 39.24
CA PRO A 421 6.18 27.66 38.48
C PRO A 421 6.75 28.84 39.27
N VAL A 422 8.07 29.05 39.23
CA VAL A 422 8.72 30.27 39.74
C VAL A 422 8.08 31.52 39.12
N THR A 423 7.20 32.19 39.86
CA THR A 423 6.47 33.36 39.37
C THR A 423 7.42 34.53 39.15
N ARG A 424 7.65 34.92 37.89
CA ARG A 424 7.79 36.35 37.59
C ARG A 424 6.40 36.96 37.82
N LYS A 425 6.31 37.91 38.76
CA LYS A 425 5.07 38.50 39.30
C LYS A 425 3.97 38.62 38.22
N LYS A 426 2.87 37.86 38.37
CA LYS A 426 1.71 37.97 37.48
C LYS A 426 1.02 39.29 37.80
N TRP A 427 0.81 40.13 36.78
CA TRP A 427 0.02 41.34 36.92
C TRP A 427 -1.46 40.96 37.02
N THR A 428 -2.04 41.10 38.21
CA THR A 428 -3.49 41.03 38.44
C THR A 428 -4.08 42.44 38.54
N ARG A 429 -5.41 42.57 38.43
CA ARG A 429 -6.09 43.86 38.58
C ARG A 429 -5.74 44.53 39.92
N GLU A 430 -5.66 43.78 41.00
CA GLU A 430 -5.30 44.24 42.34
C GLU A 430 -3.86 44.76 42.39
N THR A 431 -2.89 43.98 41.90
CA THR A 431 -1.47 44.40 41.91
C THR A 431 -1.19 45.61 41.00
N ILE A 432 -1.99 45.79 39.94
CA ILE A 432 -1.93 46.98 39.08
C ILE A 432 -2.47 48.20 39.84
N LEU A 433 -3.60 48.07 40.55
CA LEU A 433 -4.17 49.15 41.37
C LEU A 433 -3.21 49.58 42.48
N GLU A 434 -2.64 48.63 43.23
CA GLU A 434 -1.64 48.90 44.26
C GLU A 434 -0.39 49.62 43.70
N GLY A 435 0.08 49.19 42.52
CA GLY A 435 1.21 49.82 41.84
C GLY A 435 0.91 51.26 41.41
N TYR A 436 -0.31 51.49 40.90
CA TYR A 436 -0.78 52.83 40.57
C TYR A 436 -0.90 53.71 41.82
N GLU A 437 -1.52 53.23 42.90
CA GLU A 437 -1.64 53.97 44.17
C GLU A 437 -0.28 54.33 44.77
N ARG A 438 0.68 53.40 44.74
CA ARG A 438 2.04 53.65 45.23
C ARG A 438 2.68 54.80 44.47
N LEU A 439 2.65 54.75 43.14
CA LEU A 439 3.31 55.75 42.29
C LEU A 439 2.57 57.10 42.32
N THR A 440 1.25 57.11 42.32
CA THR A 440 0.48 58.36 42.38
C THR A 440 0.61 59.04 43.75
N ARG A 441 0.69 58.27 44.85
CA ARG A 441 0.96 58.79 46.19
C ARG A 441 2.38 59.34 46.32
N ALA A 442 3.37 58.65 45.77
CA ALA A 442 4.77 59.05 45.86
C ALA A 442 5.11 60.28 45.01
N TYR A 443 4.52 60.39 43.80
CA TYR A 443 4.93 61.39 42.81
C TYR A 443 3.83 62.40 42.45
N GLY A 444 2.60 62.23 42.95
CA GLY A 444 1.46 63.06 42.56
C GLY A 444 1.16 63.00 41.06
N ALA A 445 1.61 61.95 40.36
CA ALA A 445 1.61 61.83 38.92
C ALA A 445 1.24 60.42 38.48
N THR A 446 0.61 60.30 37.30
CA THR A 446 0.28 58.99 36.72
C THR A 446 1.55 58.29 36.20
N PRO A 447 1.57 56.95 36.05
CA PRO A 447 2.71 56.24 35.48
C PRO A 447 3.20 56.79 34.14
N SER A 448 2.29 57.20 33.26
CA SER A 448 2.63 57.86 31.98
C SER A 448 3.31 59.21 32.16
N GLN A 449 2.91 60.00 33.17
CA GLN A 449 3.55 61.27 33.50
C GLN A 449 4.92 61.07 34.14
N ILE A 450 5.07 60.07 35.02
CA ILE A 450 6.34 59.69 35.63
C ILE A 450 7.36 59.31 34.54
N VAL A 451 6.96 58.46 33.58
CA VAL A 451 7.82 58.08 32.45
C VAL A 451 8.20 59.30 31.60
N HIS A 452 7.26 60.21 31.34
CA HIS A 452 7.52 61.43 30.58
C HIS A 452 8.45 62.41 31.32
N ASP A 453 8.21 62.65 32.60
CA ASP A 453 8.96 63.61 33.41
C ASP A 453 10.41 63.13 33.60
N ARG A 454 10.64 61.83 33.77
CA ARG A 454 12.00 61.28 33.78
C ARG A 454 12.70 61.40 32.42
N ARG A 455 12.01 61.04 31.32
CA ARG A 455 12.59 61.12 29.96
C ARG A 455 12.93 62.55 29.53
N THR A 456 12.17 63.52 30.02
CA THR A 456 12.37 64.94 29.71
C THR A 456 13.26 65.67 30.73
N GLY A 457 13.83 64.96 31.70
CA GLY A 457 14.71 65.52 32.73
C GLY A 457 13.99 66.46 33.72
N ARG A 458 12.65 66.42 33.78
CA ARG A 458 11.83 67.29 34.65
C ARG A 458 11.80 66.82 36.11
N ALA A 459 12.08 65.55 36.36
CA ALA A 459 12.13 64.98 37.71
C ALA A 459 13.19 63.87 37.78
N VAL A 460 13.87 63.78 38.93
CA VAL A 460 14.76 62.66 39.25
C VAL A 460 13.90 61.55 39.86
N ILE A 461 13.68 60.47 39.10
CA ILE A 461 12.86 59.33 39.50
C ILE A 461 13.77 58.09 39.57
N PRO A 462 13.82 57.36 40.69
CA PRO A 462 14.59 56.12 40.84
C PRO A 462 14.32 55.08 39.74
N ASP A 463 15.32 54.25 39.44
CA ASP A 463 15.27 53.21 38.39
C ASP A 463 14.16 52.19 38.59
N ASP A 464 13.93 51.79 39.83
CA ASP A 464 12.89 50.82 40.15
C ASP A 464 11.48 51.38 39.95
N ASP A 465 11.27 52.65 40.28
CA ASP A 465 9.98 53.32 40.09
C ASP A 465 9.72 53.66 38.62
N TYR A 466 10.75 54.01 37.85
CA TYR A 466 10.64 54.16 36.41
C TYR A 466 10.32 52.85 35.70
N ARG A 467 11.01 51.78 36.08
CA ARG A 467 10.77 50.44 35.53
C ARG A 467 9.36 49.96 35.87
N LEU A 468 8.92 50.16 37.12
CA LEU A 468 7.56 49.86 37.53
C LEU A 468 6.53 50.67 36.72
N ALA A 469 6.74 51.98 36.53
CA ALA A 469 5.83 52.82 35.77
C ALA A 469 5.66 52.33 34.32
N CYS A 470 6.76 51.93 33.66
CA CYS A 470 6.70 51.33 32.33
C CYS A 470 5.91 50.01 32.32
N GLN A 471 6.17 49.12 33.29
CA GLN A 471 5.49 47.83 33.39
C GLN A 471 3.99 47.99 33.66
N LEU A 472 3.59 48.94 34.49
CA LEU A 472 2.19 49.24 34.79
C LEU A 472 1.45 49.75 33.55
N ILE A 473 2.04 50.61 32.72
CA ILE A 473 1.42 51.09 31.47
C ILE A 473 1.08 49.92 30.54
N ASP A 474 1.98 48.96 30.39
CA ASP A 474 1.78 47.81 29.52
C ASP A 474 0.82 46.78 30.12
N ALA A 475 0.87 46.57 31.44
CA ALA A 475 -0.05 45.69 32.16
C ALA A 475 -1.49 46.22 32.15
N THR A 476 -1.69 47.55 32.30
CA THR A 476 -3.00 48.19 32.28
C THR A 476 -3.73 48.00 30.96
N LYS A 477 -3.03 47.95 29.82
CA LYS A 477 -3.65 47.68 28.50
C LYS A 477 -4.22 46.26 28.38
N ARG A 478 -3.76 45.33 29.21
CA ARG A 478 -4.16 43.91 29.15
C ARG A 478 -5.32 43.62 30.09
N GLU A 479 -5.31 44.21 31.28
CA GLU A 479 -6.25 43.87 32.37
C GLU A 479 -7.38 44.92 32.57
N PHE A 480 -7.26 46.10 31.96
CA PHE A 480 -8.25 47.18 32.04
C PHE A 480 -8.56 47.75 30.65
N SER A 481 -9.73 48.39 30.53
CA SER A 481 -10.14 49.12 29.30
C SER A 481 -9.26 50.35 29.01
N GLY A 482 -8.45 50.78 30.00
CA GLY A 482 -7.45 51.83 29.85
C GLY A 482 -7.09 52.48 31.19
N SER A 483 -6.12 53.39 31.17
CA SER A 483 -5.67 54.08 32.39
C SER A 483 -6.78 54.91 33.05
N ALA A 484 -7.77 55.38 32.30
CA ALA A 484 -8.91 56.10 32.85
C ALA A 484 -9.74 55.25 33.82
N GLU A 485 -9.91 53.95 33.53
CA GLU A 485 -10.61 53.02 34.42
C GLU A 485 -9.84 52.84 35.73
N VAL A 486 -8.52 52.64 35.65
CA VAL A 486 -7.64 52.47 36.82
C VAL A 486 -7.65 53.72 37.70
N LEU A 487 -7.51 54.91 37.09
CA LEU A 487 -7.51 56.18 37.83
C LEU A 487 -8.85 56.46 38.54
N ARG A 488 -9.97 56.07 37.92
CA ARG A 488 -11.29 56.14 38.55
C ARG A 488 -11.38 55.21 39.75
N LEU A 489 -10.87 53.99 39.64
CA LEU A 489 -10.93 52.98 40.71
C LEU A 489 -10.08 53.36 41.93
N ILE A 490 -8.92 53.98 41.73
CA ILE A 490 -8.05 54.46 42.82
C ILE A 490 -8.41 55.87 43.30
N GLY A 491 -9.49 56.47 42.78
CA GLY A 491 -9.93 57.82 43.18
C GLY A 491 -8.96 58.96 42.84
N PHE A 492 -8.04 58.77 41.88
CA PHE A 492 -7.03 59.77 41.55
C PHE A 492 -7.47 60.68 40.40
N GLN A 493 -7.62 61.98 40.69
CA GLN A 493 -7.84 63.00 39.66
C GLN A 493 -6.50 63.50 39.12
N THR A 494 -6.32 63.44 37.80
CA THR A 494 -5.08 63.87 37.17
C THR A 494 -4.92 65.41 37.31
N PRO A 495 -3.80 65.92 37.85
CA PRO A 495 -3.58 67.35 37.95
C PRO A 495 -3.63 68.03 36.57
N SER A 496 -4.42 69.10 36.46
CA SER A 496 -4.49 69.93 35.25
C SER A 496 -3.15 70.66 35.04
N ARG A 497 -2.28 70.11 34.18
CA ARG A 497 -1.05 70.81 33.77
C ARG A 497 -1.39 71.80 32.66
N LYS A 498 -0.98 73.07 32.82
CA LYS A 498 -1.05 74.08 31.75
C LYS A 498 -0.37 73.54 30.49
N ARG A 499 -1.13 73.33 29.40
CA ARG A 499 -0.58 72.97 28.09
C ARG A 499 0.34 74.10 27.62
N LYS A 500 1.63 73.81 27.39
CA LYS A 500 2.48 74.73 26.61
C LYS A 500 1.91 74.82 25.19
N PRO A 501 1.84 76.01 24.57
CA PRO A 501 1.39 76.16 23.19
C PRO A 501 2.26 75.30 22.26
N ARG A 502 1.65 74.55 21.35
CA ARG A 502 2.38 73.84 20.28
C ARG A 502 3.10 74.88 19.44
N THR A 503 4.43 74.88 19.49
CA THR A 503 5.25 75.50 18.43
C THR A 503 4.96 74.75 17.13
N LYS A 504 4.48 75.46 16.10
CA LYS A 504 4.34 74.93 14.75
C LYS A 504 5.74 74.53 14.26
N SER A 505 5.98 73.24 14.04
CA SER A 505 7.21 72.81 13.36
C SER A 505 7.14 73.24 11.91
N ALA A 506 8.19 73.89 11.41
CA ALA A 506 8.35 74.21 10.01
C ALA A 506 8.35 72.91 9.17
N THR A 507 7.43 72.84 8.23
CA THR A 507 7.36 71.78 7.22
C THR A 507 8.54 71.95 6.27
N VAL A 508 9.54 71.08 6.38
CA VAL A 508 10.56 70.92 5.33
C VAL A 508 9.91 70.17 4.17
N LYS A 509 9.64 70.89 3.08
CA LYS A 509 9.33 70.29 1.76
C LYS A 509 10.60 69.65 1.23
N SER A 510 10.71 68.32 1.27
CA SER A 510 11.60 67.58 0.38
C SER A 510 10.86 67.32 -0.94
N GLY A 511 11.38 67.92 -2.01
CA GLY A 511 10.81 67.88 -3.35
C GLY A 511 10.78 66.48 -3.95
N ALA A 512 9.76 66.27 -4.78
CA ALA A 512 9.65 65.15 -5.70
C ALA A 512 10.69 65.28 -6.81
N GLY A 513 11.51 64.25 -6.98
CA GLY A 513 12.31 64.02 -8.18
C GLY A 513 11.62 62.94 -9.01
N SER A 514 10.84 63.35 -10.00
CA SER A 514 10.45 62.54 -11.15
C SER A 514 11.52 62.70 -12.24
N ASN A 515 12.00 61.60 -12.81
CA ASN A 515 12.17 61.53 -14.25
C ASN A 515 12.29 60.08 -14.72
N ASP A 516 11.24 59.69 -15.45
CA ASP A 516 11.23 58.95 -16.71
C ASP A 516 12.53 58.33 -17.23
N THR A 517 12.42 57.07 -17.62
CA THR A 517 13.03 56.57 -18.86
C THR A 517 12.14 55.47 -19.44
N ARG A 518 11.40 55.82 -20.49
CA ARG A 518 10.97 54.90 -21.56
C ARG A 518 11.92 55.09 -22.73
N SER A 519 12.65 54.05 -23.11
CA SER A 519 12.99 53.60 -24.47
C SER A 519 13.67 52.25 -24.35
#